data_AF-A0A517VEW0-F1
#
_entry.id   AF-A0A517VEW0-F1
#
_cell.length_a   1.000
_cell.length_b   1.000
_cell.length_c   1.000
_cell.angle_alpha   90.00
_cell.angle_beta   90.00
_cell.angle_gamma   90.00
#
_symmetry.space_group_name_H-M   'P 1'
#
loop_
_entity.id
_entity.type
_entity.pdbx_description
1 polymer ?
#
loop_
_entity_poly.entity_id
_entity_poly.type
_entity_poly.pdbx_seq_one_letter_code
_entity_poly.pdbx_strand_id
1 'polypeptide(L)'
;MSNTLTRTNASRPEIQDVTDHQRFTKDFSTEYEFDKSLIAELSATQISRMTCADLIRLIRAVKMPLLYNDISKHLEYYDRKTLERLVYLSRRCCRNQGY
;
A
#
# COMPACT_ATOMS: atom_id res chain seq x y z
N MET A 1 12.36 27.48 -52.52
CA MET A 1 11.12 27.85 -51.80
C MET A 1 10.19 26.66 -51.85
N SER A 2 9.91 26.06 -50.68
CA SER A 2 8.70 25.28 -50.35
C SER A 2 8.92 24.63 -48.97
N ASN A 3 8.27 25.20 -47.97
CA ASN A 3 8.17 24.68 -46.61
C ASN A 3 7.05 23.63 -46.55
N THR A 4 7.23 22.55 -45.80
CA THR A 4 6.07 21.81 -45.28
C THR A 4 6.38 21.19 -43.92
N LEU A 5 5.86 21.86 -42.89
CA LEU A 5 5.75 21.40 -41.51
C LEU A 5 4.84 20.16 -41.47
N THR A 6 5.32 19.02 -40.97
CA THR A 6 4.44 17.90 -40.59
C THR A 6 4.47 17.75 -39.07
N ARG A 7 3.44 18.33 -38.47
CA ARG A 7 3.03 18.18 -37.08
C ARG A 7 2.33 16.82 -36.95
N THR A 8 3.03 15.80 -36.47
CA THR A 8 2.44 14.52 -36.11
C THR A 8 1.97 14.57 -34.66
N ASN A 9 0.66 14.75 -34.50
CA ASN A 9 -0.04 14.48 -33.25
C ASN A 9 0.10 12.98 -32.95
N ALA A 10 1.01 12.59 -32.07
CA ALA A 10 1.05 11.25 -31.54
C ALA A 10 -0.12 11.07 -30.57
N SER A 11 -1.06 10.24 -30.98
CA SER A 11 -2.27 9.85 -30.26
C SER A 11 -1.94 9.43 -28.82
N ARG A 12 -2.54 10.14 -27.87
CA ARG A 12 -2.63 9.74 -26.47
C ARG A 12 -3.42 8.42 -26.42
N PRO A 13 -2.87 7.30 -25.90
CA PRO A 13 -3.70 6.14 -25.65
C PRO A 13 -4.69 6.49 -24.53
N GLU A 14 -5.98 6.34 -24.83
CA GLU A 14 -7.06 6.31 -23.86
C GLU A 14 -6.72 5.25 -22.81
N ILE A 15 -6.53 5.70 -21.57
CA ILE A 15 -6.45 4.81 -20.43
C ILE A 15 -7.87 4.27 -20.25
N GLN A 16 -8.09 3.02 -20.69
CA GLN A 16 -9.28 2.27 -20.36
C GLN A 16 -9.34 2.18 -18.83
N ASP A 17 -10.38 2.80 -18.28
CA ASP A 17 -10.81 2.67 -16.89
C ASP A 17 -11.25 1.22 -16.69
N VAL A 18 -10.28 0.35 -16.37
CA VAL A 18 -10.56 -1.01 -15.93
C VAL A 18 -11.00 -0.90 -14.49
N THR A 19 -12.27 -0.60 -14.32
CA THR A 19 -12.94 -0.57 -13.04
C THR A 19 -13.12 -2.02 -12.57
N ASP A 20 -12.03 -2.63 -12.08
CA ASP A 20 -12.06 -3.94 -11.43
C ASP A 20 -12.63 -3.76 -10.02
N HIS A 21 -13.95 -3.58 -9.96
CA HIS A 21 -14.75 -3.64 -8.74
C HIS A 21 -14.97 -5.09 -8.31
N GLN A 22 -13.92 -5.92 -8.30
CA GLN A 22 -13.98 -7.23 -7.68
C GLN A 22 -13.96 -7.06 -6.16
N ARG A 23 -15.17 -6.89 -5.62
CA ARG A 23 -15.75 -7.70 -4.54
C ARG A 23 -14.70 -8.25 -3.57
N PHE A 24 -14.32 -7.48 -2.55
CA PHE A 24 -13.59 -8.06 -1.42
C PHE A 24 -13.87 -7.27 -0.14
N THR A 25 -15.10 -7.42 0.36
CA THR A 25 -15.34 -7.36 1.80
C THR A 25 -14.72 -8.63 2.40
N LYS A 26 -13.39 -8.70 2.44
CA LYS A 26 -12.75 -9.67 3.33
C LYS A 26 -12.88 -9.07 4.70
N ASP A 27 -13.82 -9.61 5.46
CA ASP A 27 -13.80 -9.45 6.90
C ASP A 27 -12.41 -9.87 7.38
N PHE A 28 -11.58 -8.91 7.79
CA PHE A 28 -10.24 -9.14 8.35
C PHE A 28 -10.31 -9.79 9.75
N SER A 29 -11.42 -10.45 10.04
CA SER A 29 -11.75 -11.11 11.29
C SER A 29 -10.83 -12.32 11.51
N THR A 30 -9.97 -12.13 12.51
CA THR A 30 -9.35 -13.12 13.40
C THR A 30 -8.25 -14.08 12.96
N GLU A 31 -7.94 -14.37 11.69
CA GLU A 31 -6.87 -15.36 11.43
C GLU A 31 -5.97 -15.16 10.19
N TYR A 32 -6.04 -14.02 9.50
CA TYR A 32 -5.05 -13.72 8.45
C TYR A 32 -3.75 -13.18 9.04
N GLU A 33 -2.70 -14.00 8.98
CA GLU A 33 -1.31 -13.54 9.13
C GLU A 33 -0.95 -12.72 7.88
N PHE A 34 -0.51 -11.48 8.09
CA PHE A 34 -0.08 -10.65 6.97
C PHE A 34 1.31 -11.11 6.53
N ASP A 35 1.39 -11.90 5.45
CA ASP A 35 2.66 -12.20 4.83
C ASP A 35 3.24 -10.94 4.16
N LYS A 36 4.58 -10.85 4.12
CA LYS A 36 5.29 -9.73 3.49
C LYS A 36 4.77 -9.52 2.07
N SER A 37 4.62 -10.59 1.27
CA SER A 37 4.15 -10.52 -0.12
C SER A 37 2.79 -9.82 -0.25
N LEU A 38 1.86 -10.07 0.68
CA LEU A 38 0.56 -9.41 0.69
C LEU A 38 0.69 -7.93 1.08
N ILE A 39 1.53 -7.64 2.07
CA ILE A 39 1.83 -6.26 2.50
C ILE A 39 2.42 -5.45 1.34
N ALA A 40 3.10 -6.11 0.41
CA ALA A 40 3.70 -5.51 -0.78
C ALA A 40 2.79 -4.75 -1.69
N GLU A 41 1.69 -5.42 -1.95
CA GLU A 41 0.80 -5.21 -3.06
C GLU A 41 -0.35 -4.31 -2.60
N LEU A 42 -0.44 -4.03 -1.29
CA LEU A 42 -1.38 -3.08 -0.74
C LEU A 42 -1.24 -1.71 -1.41
N SER A 43 -2.30 -1.36 -2.12
CA SER A 43 -2.53 -0.03 -2.67
C SER A 43 -2.73 0.99 -1.55
N ALA A 44 -2.50 2.27 -1.86
CA ALA A 44 -2.77 3.36 -0.92
C ALA A 44 -4.25 3.41 -0.50
N THR A 45 -5.17 3.11 -1.42
CA THR A 45 -6.62 3.05 -1.16
C THR A 45 -7.00 1.91 -0.22
N GLN A 46 -6.32 0.75 -0.31
CA GLN A 46 -6.54 -0.34 0.64
C GLN A 46 -6.06 0.06 2.04
N ILE A 47 -4.86 0.64 2.14
CA ILE A 47 -4.29 1.10 3.42
C ILE A 47 -5.20 2.16 4.06
N SER A 48 -5.71 3.12 3.28
CA SER A 48 -6.56 4.19 3.83
C SER A 48 -7.94 3.71 4.27
N ARG A 49 -8.42 2.55 3.81
CA ARG A 49 -9.69 1.94 4.22
C ARG A 49 -9.56 1.01 5.43
N MET A 50 -8.34 0.58 5.78
CA MET A 50 -8.10 -0.30 6.93
C MET A 50 -8.47 0.36 8.26
N THR A 51 -8.82 -0.46 9.24
CA THR A 51 -9.01 0.00 10.62
C THR A 51 -7.66 0.21 11.30
N CYS A 52 -7.61 0.98 12.40
CA CYS A 52 -6.38 1.11 13.19
C CYS A 52 -5.86 -0.26 13.65
N ALA A 53 -6.76 -1.18 14.04
CA ALA A 53 -6.39 -2.53 14.44
C ALA A 53 -5.69 -3.30 13.31
N ASP A 54 -6.19 -3.20 12.07
CA ASP A 54 -5.58 -3.84 10.90
C ASP A 54 -4.21 -3.25 10.58
N LEU A 55 -4.09 -1.92 10.65
CA LEU A 55 -2.81 -1.23 10.44
C LEU A 55 -1.77 -1.70 11.47
N ILE A 56 -2.16 -1.82 12.75
CA ILE A 56 -1.29 -2.31 13.84
C ILE A 56 -0.84 -3.75 13.58
N ARG A 57 -1.77 -4.64 13.21
CA ARG A 57 -1.48 -6.04 12.89
C ARG A 57 -0.47 -6.16 11.75
N LEU A 58 -0.64 -5.35 10.70
CA LEU A 58 0.28 -5.30 9.57
C LEU A 58 1.69 -4.88 10.00
N ILE A 59 1.80 -3.80 10.77
CA ILE A 59 3.10 -3.30 11.26
C ILE A 59 3.81 -4.37 12.10
N ARG A 60 3.07 -5.09 12.95
CA ARG A 60 3.60 -6.18 13.79
C ARG A 60 4.11 -7.36 12.95
N ALA A 61 3.46 -7.66 11.82
CA ALA A 61 3.82 -8.80 10.97
C ALA A 61 5.18 -8.63 10.24
N VAL A 62 5.54 -7.40 9.83
CA VAL A 62 6.79 -7.16 9.08
C VAL A 62 8.05 -7.35 9.94
N LYS A 63 7.93 -7.37 11.28
CA LYS A 63 9.05 -7.46 12.23
C LYS A 63 10.20 -6.52 11.83
N MET A 64 9.87 -5.25 11.56
CA MET A 64 10.83 -4.23 11.14
C MET A 64 11.94 -4.09 12.19
N PRO A 65 13.23 -4.17 11.81
CA PRO A 65 14.35 -4.03 12.75
C PRO A 65 14.31 -2.73 13.56
N LEU A 66 13.79 -1.65 12.95
CA LEU A 66 13.68 -0.33 13.56
C LEU A 66 12.49 -0.17 14.51
N LEU A 67 11.50 -1.07 14.48
CA LEU A 67 10.25 -0.95 15.24
C LEU A 67 10.13 -1.98 16.39
N TYR A 68 11.12 -2.85 16.54
CA TYR A 68 10.94 -4.14 17.21
C TYR A 68 10.68 -4.07 18.72
N ASN A 69 11.18 -3.05 19.44
CA ASN A 69 11.10 -3.05 20.90
C ASN A 69 10.16 -2.01 21.52
N ASP A 70 10.31 -0.73 21.20
CA ASP A 70 9.49 0.31 21.86
C ASP A 70 8.29 0.70 21.02
N ILE A 71 8.47 0.85 19.70
CA ILE A 71 7.40 1.32 18.82
C ILE A 71 6.26 0.29 18.75
N SER A 72 6.58 -1.00 18.69
CA SER A 72 5.58 -2.10 18.66
C SER A 72 4.64 -2.11 19.89
N LYS A 73 5.15 -1.73 21.07
CA LYS A 73 4.38 -1.66 22.32
C LYS A 73 3.45 -0.45 22.37
N HIS A 74 3.79 0.62 21.64
CA HIS A 74 3.04 1.86 21.67
C HIS A 74 2.13 2.07 20.45
N LEU A 75 2.03 1.09 19.56
CA LEU A 75 1.21 1.20 18.34
C LEU A 75 -0.25 1.55 18.61
N GLU A 76 -0.80 1.07 19.72
CA GLU A 76 -2.20 1.32 20.12
C GLU A 76 -2.47 2.78 20.51
N TYR A 77 -1.42 3.55 20.80
CA TYR A 77 -1.52 4.98 21.17
C TYR A 77 -1.25 5.93 20.01
N TYR A 78 -0.80 5.43 18.85
CA TYR A 78 -0.57 6.28 17.70
C TYR A 78 -1.88 6.67 17.02
N ASP A 79 -1.90 7.90 16.50
CA ASP A 79 -2.99 8.33 15.65
C ASP A 79 -3.00 7.54 14.33
N ARG A 80 -4.17 7.50 13.70
CA ARG A 80 -4.37 6.78 12.44
C ARG A 80 -3.35 7.20 11.37
N LYS A 81 -3.03 8.50 11.26
CA LYS A 81 -2.10 8.99 10.25
C LYS A 81 -0.68 8.47 10.47
N THR A 82 -0.23 8.36 11.71
CA THR A 82 1.06 7.76 12.03
C THR A 82 1.05 6.26 11.72
N LEU A 83 -0.03 5.54 12.04
CA LEU A 83 -0.18 4.13 11.69
C LEU A 83 -0.11 3.92 10.16
N GLU A 84 -0.83 4.72 9.37
CA GLU A 84 -0.77 4.65 7.91
C GLU A 84 0.65 4.90 7.38
N ARG A 85 1.37 5.90 7.92
CA ARG A 85 2.77 6.17 7.56
C ARG A 85 3.68 4.97 7.86
N LEU A 86 3.51 4.34 9.02
CA LEU A 86 4.26 3.14 9.40
C LEU A 86 3.95 1.96 8.47
N VAL A 87 2.70 1.81 8.03
CA VAL A 87 2.33 0.80 7.03
C VAL A 87 2.99 1.11 5.68
N TYR A 88 3.01 2.36 5.22
CA TYR A 88 3.72 2.72 3.98
C TYR A 88 5.21 2.43 4.05
N LEU A 89 5.85 2.69 5.19
CA LEU A 89 7.24 2.32 5.43
C LEU A 89 7.43 0.81 5.42
N SER A 90 6.54 0.07 6.09
CA SER A 90 6.56 -1.39 6.12
C SER A 90 6.44 -1.98 4.71
N ARG A 91 5.47 -1.50 3.91
CA ARG A 91 5.34 -1.85 2.49
C ARG A 91 6.62 -1.59 1.72
N ARG A 92 7.23 -0.41 1.88
CA ARG A 92 8.48 -0.08 1.19
C ARG A 92 9.63 -1.01 1.59
N CYS A 93 9.76 -1.31 2.89
CA CYS A 93 10.77 -2.22 3.38
C CYS A 93 10.62 -3.60 2.79
N CYS A 94 9.40 -4.13 2.75
CA CYS A 94 9.17 -5.43 2.14
C CYS A 94 9.46 -5.41 0.61
N ARG A 95 9.19 -4.30 -0.11
CA ARG A 95 9.52 -4.17 -1.56
C ARG A 95 11.03 -4.26 -1.76
N ASN A 96 11.77 -3.60 -0.88
CA ASN A 96 13.23 -3.58 -0.95
C ASN A 96 13.86 -4.90 -0.50
N GLN A 97 13.17 -5.69 0.31
CA GLN A 97 13.61 -7.03 0.72
C GLN A 97 13.33 -8.09 -0.37
N GLY A 98 12.69 -7.71 -1.48
CA GLY A 98 12.31 -8.65 -2.54
C GLY A 98 11.07 -9.49 -2.23
N TYR A 99 10.40 -9.17 -1.10
CA TYR A 99 9.47 -10.02 -0.38
C TYR A 99 10.06 -11.33 0.10
#